data_AF-A0A097PLW1-F1
#
_entry.id   AF-A0A097PLW1-F1
#
_cell.length_a   1.000
_cell.length_b   1.000
_cell.length_c   1.000
_cell.angle_alpha   90.00
_cell.angle_beta   90.00
_cell.angle_gamma   90.00
#
_symmetry.space_group_name_H-M   'P 1'
#
loop_
_entity.id
_entity.type
_entity.pdbx_description
1 polymer ?
#
loop_
_entity_poly.entity_id
_entity_poly.type
_entity_poly.pdbx_seq_one_letter_code
_entity_poly.pdbx_strand_id
1 'polypeptide(L)'
;SDPDSEVFMFAKRTVKDLKLPPTFISQIVHSIQAQLTEFRSYEGQEMYGGERLVPIKLDLRVNRTVIRDQILWDLNNFESDPEEFARTFCTDLEIEDPEIGPAIAVAIREQLYEIAIQNVASARETRISKKGRRAAEFVTASK
;
A
#
# COMPACT_ATOMS: atom_id res chain seq x y z
N SER A 1 -17.54 8.66 -14.37
CA SER A 1 -18.09 7.63 -13.48
C SER A 1 -17.93 8.11 -12.05
N ASP A 2 -18.92 7.92 -11.20
CA ASP A 2 -18.84 8.29 -9.78
C ASP A 2 -18.13 7.17 -9.01
N PRO A 3 -16.96 7.44 -8.38
CA PRO A 3 -16.20 6.42 -7.65
C PRO A 3 -17.01 5.72 -6.55
N ASP A 4 -17.93 6.43 -5.90
CA ASP A 4 -18.76 5.86 -4.83
C ASP A 4 -19.75 4.84 -5.37
N SER A 5 -20.29 5.10 -6.57
CA SER A 5 -21.16 4.16 -7.28
C SER A 5 -20.41 2.87 -7.67
N GLU A 6 -19.12 2.94 -8.01
CA GLU A 6 -18.31 1.76 -8.36
C GLU A 6 -18.04 0.87 -7.14
N VAL A 7 -17.67 1.45 -6.00
CA VAL A 7 -17.43 0.72 -4.74
C VAL A 7 -18.70 0.01 -4.27
N PHE A 8 -19.85 0.67 -4.34
CA PHE A 8 -21.13 0.05 -3.99
C PHE A 8 -21.44 -1.16 -4.87
N MET A 9 -21.24 -1.04 -6.19
CA MET A 9 -21.49 -2.13 -7.14
C MET A 9 -20.54 -3.31 -6.91
N PHE A 10 -19.27 -3.05 -6.60
CA PHE A 10 -18.30 -4.06 -6.20
C PHE A 10 -18.73 -4.80 -4.93
N ALA A 11 -19.11 -4.07 -3.87
CA ALA A 11 -19.55 -4.65 -2.61
C ALA A 11 -20.79 -5.53 -2.80
N LYS A 12 -21.78 -5.06 -3.57
CA LYS A 12 -23.00 -5.82 -3.90
C LYS A 12 -22.67 -7.13 -4.63
N ARG A 13 -21.76 -7.09 -5.61
CA ARG A 13 -21.33 -8.28 -6.35
C ARG A 13 -20.58 -9.26 -5.45
N THR A 14 -19.65 -8.76 -4.64
CA THR A 14 -18.87 -9.57 -3.68
C THR A 14 -19.77 -10.29 -2.67
N VAL A 15 -20.73 -9.58 -2.07
CA VAL A 15 -21.71 -10.18 -1.13
C VAL A 15 -22.52 -11.29 -1.80
N LYS A 16 -22.92 -11.09 -3.06
CA LYS A 16 -23.63 -12.10 -3.84
C LYS A 16 -22.76 -13.33 -4.13
N ASP A 17 -21.55 -13.11 -4.62
CA ASP A 17 -20.63 -14.19 -5.03
C ASP A 17 -20.19 -15.04 -3.82
N LEU A 18 -19.98 -14.39 -2.66
CA LEU A 18 -19.65 -15.05 -1.39
C LEU A 18 -20.87 -15.54 -0.60
N LYS A 19 -22.10 -15.32 -1.10
CA LYS A 19 -23.37 -15.71 -0.45
C LYS A 19 -23.53 -15.17 0.98
N LEU A 20 -23.11 -13.93 1.20
CA LEU A 20 -23.17 -13.26 2.50
C LEU A 20 -24.51 -12.53 2.72
N PRO A 21 -24.91 -12.24 3.97
CA PRO A 21 -26.07 -11.39 4.27
C PRO A 21 -25.95 -9.99 3.63
N PRO A 22 -27.05 -9.39 3.11
CA PRO A 22 -27.02 -8.06 2.50
C PRO A 22 -26.52 -6.94 3.42
N THR A 23 -26.56 -7.14 4.74
CA THR A 23 -26.01 -6.21 5.73
C THR A 23 -24.51 -5.98 5.59
N PHE A 24 -23.77 -6.90 4.95
CA PHE A 24 -22.34 -6.74 4.70
C PHE A 24 -22.04 -5.72 3.58
N ILE A 25 -23.01 -5.36 2.74
CA ILE A 25 -22.79 -4.40 1.66
C ILE A 25 -22.32 -3.06 2.24
N SER A 26 -23.04 -2.52 3.22
CA SER A 26 -22.68 -1.23 3.83
C SER A 26 -21.33 -1.29 4.57
N GLN A 27 -21.02 -2.42 5.21
CA GLN A 27 -19.75 -2.62 5.92
C GLN A 27 -18.55 -2.65 4.96
N ILE A 28 -18.68 -3.36 3.83
CA ILE A 28 -17.63 -3.43 2.80
C ILE A 28 -17.42 -2.06 2.17
N VAL A 29 -18.51 -1.36 1.79
CA VAL A 29 -18.44 -0.01 1.23
C VAL A 29 -17.73 0.93 2.19
N HIS A 30 -18.13 0.96 3.45
CA HIS A 30 -17.53 1.82 4.46
C HIS A 30 -16.03 1.54 4.63
N SER A 31 -15.64 0.26 4.71
CA SER A 31 -14.23 -0.14 4.85
C SER A 31 -13.38 0.31 3.66
N ILE A 32 -13.85 0.09 2.43
CA ILE A 32 -13.14 0.50 1.21
C ILE A 32 -13.02 2.02 1.16
N GLN A 33 -14.10 2.76 1.43
CA GLN A 33 -14.10 4.23 1.41
C GLN A 33 -13.16 4.82 2.48
N ALA A 34 -13.10 4.21 3.66
CA ALA A 34 -12.18 4.63 4.72
C ALA A 34 -10.71 4.48 4.26
N GLN A 35 -10.34 3.32 3.69
CA GLN A 35 -9.00 3.08 3.17
C GLN A 35 -8.65 4.04 2.02
N LEU A 36 -9.57 4.32 1.10
CA LEU A 36 -9.35 5.28 0.01
C LEU A 36 -9.19 6.71 0.53
N THR A 37 -9.96 7.09 1.54
CA THR A 37 -9.87 8.42 2.16
C THR A 37 -8.54 8.59 2.88
N GLU A 38 -8.11 7.57 3.61
CA GLU A 38 -6.80 7.55 4.25
C GLU A 38 -5.68 7.67 3.21
N PHE A 39 -5.72 6.86 2.15
CA PHE A 39 -4.72 6.88 1.08
C PHE A 39 -4.60 8.28 0.45
N ARG A 40 -5.73 8.91 0.13
CA ARG A 40 -5.76 10.27 -0.45
C ARG A 40 -5.19 11.33 0.48
N SER A 41 -5.22 11.12 1.79
CA SER A 41 -4.62 12.06 2.75
C SER A 41 -3.10 12.19 2.59
N TYR A 42 -2.45 11.23 1.92
CA TYR A 42 -1.02 11.25 1.61
C TYR A 42 -0.66 11.97 0.31
N GLU A 43 -1.65 12.37 -0.52
CA GLU A 43 -1.39 13.09 -1.78
C GLU A 43 -0.57 14.36 -1.55
N GLY A 44 0.42 14.59 -2.43
CA GLY A 44 1.30 15.77 -2.37
C GLY A 44 2.39 15.73 -1.29
N GLN A 45 2.53 14.62 -0.56
CA GLN A 45 3.61 14.44 0.42
C GLN A 45 4.83 13.74 -0.22
N GLU A 46 6.03 14.03 0.28
CA GLU A 46 7.26 13.38 -0.19
C GLU A 46 7.30 11.93 0.33
N MET A 47 6.86 10.98 -0.49
CA MET A 47 6.77 9.56 -0.13
C MET A 47 8.10 8.79 -0.33
N TYR A 48 9.05 9.36 -1.07
CA TYR A 48 10.29 8.69 -1.50
C TYR A 48 11.57 9.47 -1.13
N GLY A 49 11.61 10.05 0.07
CA GLY A 49 12.73 10.85 0.54
C GLY A 49 13.78 10.05 1.31
N GLY A 50 14.64 9.29 0.63
CA GLY A 50 15.77 8.63 1.30
C GLY A 50 16.37 7.46 0.54
N GLU A 51 15.94 6.25 0.89
CA GLU A 51 16.43 5.00 0.31
C GLU A 51 15.75 4.70 -1.02
N ARG A 52 16.55 4.33 -2.02
CA ARG A 52 16.07 4.09 -3.39
C ARG A 52 15.72 2.62 -3.64
N LEU A 53 16.45 1.72 -3.01
CA LEU A 53 16.25 0.28 -3.10
C LEU A 53 15.78 -0.25 -1.76
N VAL A 54 14.60 -0.85 -1.73
CA VAL A 54 14.00 -1.39 -0.49
C VAL A 54 13.83 -2.90 -0.59
N PRO A 55 14.12 -3.67 0.47
CA PRO A 55 13.87 -5.10 0.48
C PRO A 55 12.38 -5.39 0.62
N ILE A 56 11.83 -6.16 -0.31
CA ILE A 56 10.47 -6.69 -0.25
C ILE A 56 10.57 -8.18 0.08
N LYS A 57 9.88 -8.61 1.15
CA LYS A 57 9.88 -9.99 1.60
C LYS A 57 8.57 -10.66 1.22
N LEU A 58 8.64 -11.72 0.45
CA LEU A 58 7.51 -12.56 0.13
C LEU A 58 7.51 -13.75 1.10
N ASP A 59 6.51 -13.86 1.96
CA ASP A 59 6.22 -15.06 2.76
C ASP A 59 4.73 -15.37 2.63
N LEU A 60 4.39 -15.98 1.50
CA LEU A 60 3.01 -16.20 1.09
C LEU A 60 2.68 -17.69 1.11
N ARG A 61 1.48 -18.00 1.58
CA ARG A 61 0.88 -19.33 1.44
C ARG A 61 -0.48 -19.18 0.78
N VAL A 62 -0.56 -19.63 -0.47
CA VAL A 62 -1.81 -19.64 -1.25
C VAL A 62 -2.06 -21.08 -1.66
N ASN A 63 -3.23 -21.60 -1.30
CA ASN A 63 -3.58 -23.00 -1.51
C ASN A 63 -2.51 -23.98 -0.97
N ARG A 64 -1.84 -24.69 -1.86
CA ARG A 64 -0.77 -25.66 -1.56
C ARG A 64 0.64 -25.11 -1.80
N THR A 65 0.75 -23.91 -2.35
CA THR A 65 2.02 -23.30 -2.74
C THR A 65 2.50 -22.36 -1.64
N VAL A 66 3.79 -22.46 -1.31
CA VAL A 66 4.46 -21.57 -0.36
C VAL A 66 5.57 -20.84 -1.10
N ILE A 67 5.54 -19.52 -1.05
CA ILE A 67 6.54 -18.64 -1.65
C ILE A 67 7.31 -17.97 -0.53
N ARG A 68 8.63 -18.18 -0.50
CA ARG A 68 9.54 -17.50 0.39
C ARG A 68 10.68 -16.91 -0.40
N ASP A 69 10.68 -15.60 -0.54
CA ASP A 69 11.69 -14.88 -1.30
C ASP A 69 11.94 -13.50 -0.71
N GLN A 70 13.07 -12.90 -1.06
CA GLN A 70 13.38 -11.52 -0.75
C GLN A 70 13.99 -10.84 -1.97
N ILE A 71 13.30 -9.82 -2.47
CA ILE A 71 13.70 -9.05 -3.64
C ILE A 71 14.09 -7.63 -3.23
N LEU A 72 14.93 -6.98 -4.04
CA LEU A 72 15.21 -5.54 -3.90
C LEU A 72 14.36 -4.78 -4.91
N TRP A 73 13.55 -3.84 -4.43
CA TRP A 73 12.66 -3.04 -5.25
C TRP A 73 13.18 -1.61 -5.39
N ASP A 74 13.30 -1.10 -6.63
CA ASP A 74 13.71 0.28 -6.90
C ASP A 74 12.50 1.22 -6.94
N LEU A 75 12.43 2.13 -5.97
CA LEU A 75 11.37 3.13 -5.85
C LEU A 75 11.43 4.23 -6.93
N ASN A 76 12.54 4.35 -7.67
CA ASN A 76 12.67 5.32 -8.78
C ASN A 76 12.36 4.71 -10.14
N ASN A 77 12.25 3.39 -10.23
CA ASN A 77 11.88 2.74 -11.47
C ASN A 77 10.36 2.76 -11.62
N PHE A 78 9.84 3.83 -12.22
CA PHE A 78 8.40 3.98 -12.48
C PHE A 78 7.85 2.96 -13.49
N GLU A 79 8.72 2.23 -14.18
CA GLU A 79 8.33 1.12 -15.06
C GLU A 79 8.20 -0.21 -14.28
N SER A 80 8.61 -0.27 -13.01
CA SER A 80 8.43 -1.46 -12.18
C SER A 80 6.97 -1.61 -11.76
N ASP A 81 6.25 -2.50 -12.44
CA ASP A 81 4.87 -2.88 -12.11
C ASP A 81 4.85 -4.20 -11.30
N PRO A 82 4.34 -4.21 -10.05
CA PRO A 82 4.21 -5.43 -9.24
C PRO A 82 3.48 -6.59 -9.94
N GLU A 83 2.46 -6.28 -10.74
CA GLU A 83 1.69 -7.27 -11.49
C GLU A 83 2.50 -7.85 -12.65
N GLU A 84 3.32 -7.05 -13.33
CA GLU A 84 4.27 -7.55 -14.33
C GLU A 84 5.35 -8.42 -13.70
N PHE A 85 5.94 -7.97 -12.60
CA PHE A 85 6.90 -8.76 -11.84
C PHE A 85 6.30 -10.11 -11.43
N ALA A 86 5.09 -10.12 -10.87
CA ALA A 86 4.42 -11.34 -10.43
C ALA A 86 4.10 -12.29 -11.59
N ARG A 87 3.70 -11.78 -12.76
CA ARG A 87 3.48 -12.60 -13.97
C ARG A 87 4.78 -13.27 -14.42
N THR A 88 5.87 -12.51 -14.49
CA THR A 88 7.18 -13.04 -14.88
C THR A 88 7.68 -14.06 -13.87
N PHE A 89 7.59 -13.76 -12.57
CA PHE A 89 7.93 -14.68 -11.48
C PHE A 89 7.19 -16.02 -11.58
N CYS A 90 5.88 -16.00 -11.81
CA CYS A 90 5.11 -17.22 -11.99
C CYS A 90 5.49 -17.96 -13.28
N THR A 91 5.78 -17.24 -14.36
CA THR A 91 6.18 -17.84 -15.65
C THR A 91 7.53 -18.55 -15.54
N ASP A 92 8.52 -17.90 -14.93
CA ASP A 92 9.89 -18.42 -14.80
C ASP A 92 9.95 -19.66 -13.89
N LEU A 93 9.04 -19.75 -12.91
CA LEU A 93 8.94 -20.88 -11.98
C LEU A 93 7.87 -21.91 -12.37
N GLU A 94 7.26 -21.78 -13.55
CA GLU A 94 6.21 -22.66 -14.06
C GLU A 94 5.02 -22.82 -13.07
N ILE A 95 4.67 -21.72 -12.38
CA ILE A 95 3.55 -21.68 -11.44
C ILE A 95 2.25 -21.44 -12.21
N GLU A 96 1.41 -22.47 -12.29
CA GLU A 96 0.14 -22.43 -13.03
C GLU A 96 -1.05 -21.91 -12.20
N ASP A 97 -0.95 -21.87 -10.86
CA ASP A 97 -2.05 -21.44 -10.00
C ASP A 97 -2.34 -19.93 -10.21
N PRO A 98 -3.53 -19.57 -10.74
CA PRO A 98 -3.85 -18.20 -11.11
C PRO A 98 -4.02 -17.27 -9.90
N GLU A 99 -4.14 -17.80 -8.69
CA GLU A 99 -4.26 -17.00 -7.46
C GLU A 99 -2.89 -16.49 -6.97
N ILE A 100 -1.79 -17.10 -7.42
CA ILE A 100 -0.44 -16.78 -6.94
C ILE A 100 0.04 -15.42 -7.43
N GLY A 101 -0.07 -15.15 -8.72
CA GLY A 101 0.39 -13.88 -9.31
C GLY A 101 -0.26 -12.66 -8.62
N PRO A 102 -1.60 -12.61 -8.50
CA PRO A 102 -2.28 -11.55 -7.77
C PRO A 102 -1.83 -11.44 -6.30
N ALA A 103 -1.62 -12.57 -5.60
CA ALA A 103 -1.17 -12.55 -4.21
C ALA A 103 0.24 -11.94 -4.07
N ILE A 104 1.17 -12.26 -4.97
CA ILE A 104 2.51 -11.64 -5.01
C ILE A 104 2.40 -10.14 -5.24
N ALA A 105 1.64 -9.72 -6.26
CA ALA A 105 1.50 -8.31 -6.61
C ALA A 105 0.91 -7.48 -5.46
N VAL A 106 -0.13 -8.00 -4.79
CA VAL A 106 -0.72 -7.37 -3.60
C VAL A 106 0.31 -7.26 -2.47
N ALA A 107 1.05 -8.33 -2.17
CA ALA A 107 2.05 -8.32 -1.09
C ALA A 107 3.18 -7.30 -1.32
N ILE A 108 3.60 -7.11 -2.59
CA ILE A 108 4.56 -6.08 -2.96
C ILE A 108 3.94 -4.69 -2.75
N ARG A 109 2.73 -4.44 -3.28
CA ARG A 109 2.04 -3.15 -3.16
C ARG A 109 1.78 -2.75 -1.70
N GLU A 110 1.41 -3.70 -0.85
CA GLU A 110 1.20 -3.47 0.58
C GLU A 110 2.49 -3.01 1.27
N GLN A 111 3.60 -3.71 1.07
CA GLN A 111 4.89 -3.31 1.64
C GLN A 111 5.37 -1.95 1.12
N LEU A 112 5.19 -1.68 -0.18
CA LEU A 112 5.52 -0.36 -0.75
C LEU A 112 4.67 0.76 -0.14
N TYR A 113 3.39 0.50 0.12
CA TYR A 113 2.51 1.46 0.79
C TYR A 113 2.94 1.73 2.24
N GLU A 114 3.28 0.69 3.00
CA GLU A 114 3.78 0.84 4.38
C GLU A 114 5.07 1.67 4.43
N ILE A 115 6.03 1.39 3.55
CA ILE A 115 7.28 2.15 3.42
C ILE A 115 6.99 3.61 3.11
N ALA A 116 6.05 3.88 2.20
CA ALA A 116 5.67 5.24 1.85
C ALA A 116 5.05 6.00 3.03
N ILE A 117 4.17 5.36 3.82
CA ILE A 117 3.59 5.97 5.03
C ILE A 117 4.69 6.27 6.06
N GLN A 118 5.63 5.35 6.27
CA GLN A 118 6.74 5.53 7.20
C GLN A 118 7.64 6.71 6.81
N ASN A 119 7.94 6.85 5.51
CA ASN A 119 8.70 7.99 4.98
C ASN A 119 7.97 9.31 5.22
N VAL A 120 6.65 9.33 4.97
CA VAL A 120 5.81 10.51 5.22
C VAL A 120 5.79 10.87 6.72
N ALA A 121 5.60 9.90 7.61
CA ALA A 121 5.60 10.12 9.06
C ALA A 121 6.94 10.70 9.54
N SER A 122 8.05 10.13 9.08
CA SER A 122 9.42 10.57 9.41
C SER A 122 9.70 11.99 8.90
N ALA A 123 9.23 12.32 7.69
CA ALA A 123 9.36 13.67 7.12
C ALA A 123 8.55 14.70 7.93
N ARG A 124 7.33 14.35 8.38
CA ARG A 124 6.50 15.22 9.23
C ARG A 124 7.16 15.49 10.58
N GLU A 125 7.68 14.46 11.25
CA GLU A 125 8.37 14.60 12.54
C GLU A 125 9.60 15.52 12.44
N THR A 126 10.39 15.36 11.38
CA THR A 126 11.56 16.20 11.11
C THR A 126 11.19 17.68 10.96
N ARG A 127 10.07 17.98 10.28
CA ARG A 127 9.56 19.36 10.11
C ARG A 127 9.08 19.96 11.44
N ILE A 128 8.41 19.17 12.28
CA ILE A 128 7.92 19.60 13.60
C ILE A 128 9.10 19.89 14.54
N SER A 129 10.11 19.01 14.58
CA SER A 129 11.32 19.20 15.40
C SER A 129 12.09 20.48 15.05
N LYS A 130 12.15 20.85 13.75
CA LYS A 130 12.75 22.12 13.30
C LYS A 130 11.94 23.35 13.73
N LYS A 131 10.60 23.27 13.73
CA LYS A 131 9.72 24.36 14.18
C LYS A 131 9.77 24.53 15.70
N GLY A 132 9.82 23.44 16.46
CA GLY A 132 9.97 23.47 17.92
C GLY A 132 11.30 24.07 18.37
N ARG A 133 12.41 23.74 17.70
CA ARG A 133 13.73 24.34 17.97
C ARG A 133 13.77 25.85 17.71
N ARG A 134 13.23 26.31 16.58
CA ARG A 134 13.13 27.75 16.29
C ARG A 134 12.25 28.50 17.30
N ALA A 135 11.12 27.90 17.73
CA ALA A 135 10.26 28.52 18.74
C ALA A 135 10.95 28.65 20.12
N ALA A 136 11.79 27.68 20.50
CA ALA A 136 12.57 27.75 21.74
C ALA A 136 13.64 28.85 21.70
N GLU A 137 14.32 29.03 20.56
CA GLU A 137 15.34 30.08 20.38
C GLU A 137 14.75 31.50 20.45
N PHE A 138 13.55 31.73 19.88
CA PHE A 138 12.86 33.02 19.97
C PHE A 138 12.40 33.38 21.38
N VAL A 139 12.09 32.41 22.23
CA VAL A 139 11.69 32.65 23.63
C VAL A 139 12.90 32.98 24.52
N THR A 140 14.08 32.43 24.22
CA THR A 140 15.32 32.71 24.97
C THR A 140 15.97 34.04 24.61
N ALA A 141 15.76 34.58 23.41
CA ALA A 141 16.37 35.84 22.96
C ALA A 141 15.62 37.12 23.42
N SER A 142 14.52 36.98 24.17
CA SER A 142 13.65 38.10 24.59
C SER A 142 13.66 38.36 26.11
N LYS A 143 14.78 38.07 26.78
CA LYS A 143 15.01 38.38 28.20
C LYS A 143 16.26 39.23 28.40
#